data_AF-A0A543BCF1-F1
#
_entry.id   AF-A0A543BCF1-F1
#
_cell.length_a   1.000
_cell.length_b   1.000
_cell.length_c   1.000
_cell.angle_alpha   90.00
_cell.angle_beta   90.00
_cell.angle_gamma   90.00
#
_symmetry.space_group_name_H-M   'P 1'
#
loop_
_entity.id
_entity.type
_entity.pdbx_description
1 polymer ?
#
loop_
_entity_poly.entity_id
_entity_poly.type
_entity_poly.pdbx_seq_one_letter_code
_entity_poly.pdbx_strand_id
1 'polypeptide(L)'
;MIRRFVSVSVAVAMMLSVGIMARANGLDAERTEAVAELTALAGTTRTALQRTDYLEGAVERAEDDTADRAAVLEVRPAFLTEITALSTALAGAKGKVDTAAHRAAALSAQQTVLDERADPDTVKNATATVHALTAKVGEEVATWQAVQLAQSAGPGGPAWSTSGPDGYARVRAALDRVGGGGVGLYESSSCAGGNAPACANSGGYIKYRGDIANWSEGRLNWAMAHELAHIYQFRVWGALNSSGAYRSMFGGDPEFLANCMAVVRGYPGSVGCNGDQQAWASGIWVGAVR
;
A
#
# COMPACT_ATOMS: atom_id res chain seq x y z
N MET A 1 37.93 -86.01 72.92
CA MET A 1 38.38 -85.52 71.59
C MET A 1 37.22 -85.09 70.68
N ILE A 2 36.11 -85.83 70.62
CA ILE A 2 34.94 -85.52 69.77
C ILE A 2 34.36 -84.10 69.99
N ARG A 3 34.22 -83.65 71.24
CA ARG A 3 33.70 -82.30 71.54
C ARG A 3 34.56 -81.15 70.98
N ARG A 4 35.90 -81.32 70.93
CA ARG A 4 36.81 -80.29 70.40
C ARG A 4 36.78 -80.22 68.87
N PHE A 5 36.62 -81.37 68.21
CA PHE A 5 36.47 -81.42 66.74
C PHE A 5 35.18 -80.76 66.28
N VAL A 6 34.06 -81.05 66.94
CA VAL A 6 32.76 -80.44 66.61
C VAL A 6 32.79 -78.91 66.78
N SER A 7 33.39 -78.40 67.85
CA SER A 7 33.52 -76.95 68.07
C SER A 7 34.38 -76.24 67.02
N VAL A 8 35.46 -76.88 66.55
CA VAL A 8 36.34 -76.30 65.51
C VAL A 8 35.65 -76.31 64.15
N SER A 9 34.96 -77.40 63.80
CA SER A 9 34.20 -77.48 62.54
C SER A 9 33.06 -76.46 62.48
N VAL A 10 32.34 -76.25 63.58
CA VAL A 10 31.30 -75.21 63.66
C VAL A 10 31.89 -73.80 63.53
N ALA A 11 33.02 -73.52 64.18
CA ALA A 11 33.69 -72.24 64.07
C ALA A 11 34.19 -71.94 62.64
N VAL A 12 34.77 -72.94 61.96
CA VAL A 12 35.22 -72.82 60.56
C VAL A 12 34.03 -72.63 59.60
N ALA A 13 32.94 -73.39 59.80
CA ALA A 13 31.73 -73.23 59.01
C ALA A 13 31.09 -71.85 59.19
N MET A 14 31.08 -71.31 60.42
CA MET A 14 30.63 -69.94 60.71
C MET A 14 31.53 -68.89 60.05
N MET A 15 32.85 -69.02 60.13
CA MET A 15 33.76 -68.06 59.48
C MET A 15 33.63 -68.08 57.95
N LEU A 16 33.48 -69.26 57.34
CA LEU A 16 33.24 -69.40 55.90
C LEU A 16 31.91 -68.80 55.47
N SER A 17 30.83 -69.05 56.22
CA SER A 17 29.51 -68.49 55.91
C SER A 17 29.48 -66.96 56.09
N VAL A 18 30.17 -66.41 57.08
CA VAL A 18 30.35 -64.95 57.22
C VAL A 18 31.18 -64.37 56.08
N GLY A 19 32.27 -65.03 55.66
CA GLY A 19 33.09 -64.60 54.52
C GLY A 19 32.33 -64.63 53.19
N ILE A 20 31.51 -65.66 52.96
CA ILE A 20 30.63 -65.76 51.78
C ILE A 20 29.57 -64.66 51.80
N MET A 21 28.93 -64.40 52.95
CA MET A 21 27.96 -63.30 53.08
C MET A 21 28.60 -61.93 52.86
N ALA A 22 29.80 -61.69 53.40
CA ALA A 22 30.53 -60.45 53.17
C ALA A 22 30.90 -60.25 51.69
N ARG A 23 31.33 -61.33 50.99
CA ARG A 23 31.62 -61.23 49.55
C ARG A 23 30.36 -61.07 48.71
N ALA A 24 29.26 -61.74 49.08
CA ALA A 24 27.97 -61.57 48.43
C ALA A 24 27.47 -60.12 48.56
N ASN A 25 27.55 -59.54 49.76
CA ASN A 25 27.19 -58.14 50.00
C ASN A 25 28.10 -57.17 49.23
N GLY A 26 29.41 -57.45 49.17
CA GLY A 26 30.35 -56.64 48.38
C GLY A 26 30.06 -56.67 46.89
N LEU A 27 29.76 -57.86 46.33
CA LEU A 27 29.37 -58.01 44.93
C LEU A 27 28.02 -57.35 44.62
N ASP A 28 27.06 -57.40 45.54
CA ASP A 28 25.77 -56.73 45.36
C ASP A 28 25.90 -55.19 45.41
N ALA A 29 26.80 -54.68 46.27
CA ALA A 29 27.16 -53.26 46.29
C ALA A 29 27.84 -52.82 44.97
N GLU A 30 28.86 -53.55 44.52
CA GLU A 30 29.56 -53.31 43.24
C GLU A 30 28.57 -53.36 42.06
N ARG A 31 27.64 -54.32 42.05
CA ARG A 31 26.58 -54.42 41.03
C ARG A 31 25.66 -53.20 41.07
N THR A 32 25.25 -52.77 42.25
CA THR A 32 24.33 -51.63 42.41
C THR A 32 24.97 -50.33 41.92
N GLU A 33 26.26 -50.14 42.23
CA GLU A 33 27.05 -49.00 41.74
C GLU A 33 27.18 -49.02 40.21
N ALA A 34 27.55 -50.16 39.63
CA ALA A 34 27.66 -50.31 38.17
C ALA A 34 26.32 -50.08 37.45
N VAL A 35 25.20 -50.54 38.02
CA VAL A 35 23.85 -50.28 37.47
C VAL A 35 23.49 -48.80 37.57
N ALA A 36 23.83 -48.13 38.68
CA ALA A 36 23.61 -46.70 38.84
C ALA A 36 24.42 -45.88 37.83
N GLU A 37 25.69 -46.23 37.63
CA GLU A 37 26.56 -45.59 36.63
C GLU A 37 26.05 -45.81 35.21
N LEU A 38 25.66 -47.05 34.86
CA LEU A 38 25.09 -47.35 33.54
C LEU A 38 23.78 -46.61 33.30
N THR A 39 22.93 -46.48 34.31
CA THR A 39 21.66 -45.73 34.23
C THR A 39 21.93 -44.24 34.04
N ALA A 40 22.91 -43.68 34.75
CA ALA A 40 23.33 -42.29 34.60
C ALA A 40 23.94 -42.01 33.21
N LEU A 41 24.77 -42.93 32.71
CA LEU A 41 25.34 -42.85 31.36
C LEU A 41 24.24 -42.92 30.30
N ALA A 42 23.32 -43.88 30.42
CA ALA A 42 22.18 -44.00 29.52
C ALA A 42 21.28 -42.74 29.54
N GLY A 43 21.13 -42.11 30.70
CA GLY A 43 20.47 -40.81 30.85
C GLY A 43 21.19 -39.71 30.07
N THR A 44 22.50 -39.56 30.28
CA THR A 44 23.35 -38.57 29.59
C THR A 44 23.31 -38.75 28.07
N THR A 45 23.44 -39.99 27.57
CA THR A 45 23.37 -40.31 26.15
C THR A 45 22.02 -39.94 25.56
N ARG A 46 20.91 -40.23 26.25
CA ARG A 46 19.57 -39.86 25.78
C ARG A 46 19.40 -38.35 25.67
N THR A 47 19.89 -37.58 26.66
CA THR A 47 19.86 -36.12 26.62
C THR A 47 20.73 -35.56 25.49
N ALA A 48 21.91 -36.15 25.24
CA ALA A 48 22.77 -35.76 24.13
C ALA A 48 22.07 -35.98 22.78
N LEU A 49 21.45 -37.14 22.58
CA LEU A 49 20.68 -37.45 21.36
C LEU A 49 19.53 -36.45 21.15
N GLN A 50 18.71 -36.19 22.17
CA GLN A 50 17.63 -35.21 22.09
C GLN A 50 18.12 -33.80 21.71
N ARG A 51 19.29 -33.40 22.22
CA ARG A 51 19.90 -32.12 21.88
C ARG A 51 20.40 -32.10 20.43
N THR A 52 21.00 -33.20 19.96
CA THR A 52 21.40 -33.34 18.56
C THR A 52 20.20 -33.24 17.63
N ASP A 53 19.13 -34.01 17.88
CA ASP A 53 17.90 -33.97 17.07
C ASP A 53 17.30 -32.55 17.01
N TYR A 54 17.28 -31.85 18.15
CA TYR A 54 16.81 -30.46 18.22
C TYR A 54 17.68 -29.51 17.37
N LEU A 55 19.00 -29.64 17.46
CA LEU A 55 19.94 -28.80 16.70
C LEU A 55 19.87 -29.08 15.20
N GLU A 56 19.77 -30.34 14.80
CA GLU A 56 19.57 -30.73 13.39
C GLU A 56 18.31 -30.08 12.82
N GLY A 57 17.18 -30.20 13.52
CA GLY A 57 15.94 -29.54 13.08
C GLY A 57 16.00 -28.01 13.15
N ALA A 58 16.84 -27.42 14.00
CA ALA A 58 17.05 -25.96 14.03
C ALA A 58 17.93 -25.48 12.87
N VAL A 59 18.91 -26.27 12.44
CA VAL A 59 19.75 -26.01 11.27
C VAL A 59 18.92 -26.11 10.00
N GLU A 60 18.14 -27.19 9.83
CA GLU A 60 17.27 -27.37 8.66
C GLU A 60 16.32 -26.18 8.46
N ARG A 61 15.62 -25.74 9.53
CA ARG A 61 14.77 -24.54 9.46
C ARG A 61 15.54 -23.27 9.09
N ALA A 62 16.77 -23.11 9.58
CA ALA A 62 17.58 -21.93 9.26
C ALA A 62 18.08 -21.95 7.80
N GLU A 63 18.35 -23.14 7.26
CA GLU A 63 18.70 -23.34 5.85
C GLU A 63 17.49 -23.05 4.95
N ASP A 64 16.30 -23.53 5.30
CA ASP A 64 15.04 -23.24 4.61
C ASP A 64 14.74 -21.73 4.60
N ASP A 65 14.78 -21.07 5.77
CA ASP A 65 14.58 -19.61 5.90
C ASP A 65 15.58 -18.83 5.04
N THR A 66 16.82 -19.33 4.91
CA THR A 66 17.86 -18.72 4.08
C THR A 66 17.56 -18.89 2.60
N ALA A 67 17.12 -20.08 2.19
CA ALA A 67 16.74 -20.38 0.81
C ALA A 67 15.52 -19.55 0.36
N ASP A 68 14.50 -19.47 1.20
CA ASP A 68 13.29 -18.67 0.98
C ASP A 68 13.63 -17.19 0.81
N ARG A 69 14.47 -16.64 1.70
CA ARG A 69 14.94 -15.26 1.58
C ARG A 69 15.75 -15.02 0.32
N ALA A 70 16.60 -15.97 -0.08
CA ALA A 70 17.36 -15.88 -1.31
C ALA A 70 16.44 -15.85 -2.54
N ALA A 71 15.42 -16.71 -2.57
CA ALA A 71 14.41 -16.75 -3.65
C ALA A 71 13.63 -15.43 -3.75
N VAL A 72 13.22 -14.84 -2.62
CA VAL A 72 12.58 -13.51 -2.59
C VAL A 72 13.53 -12.42 -3.11
N LEU A 73 14.81 -12.45 -2.74
CA LEU A 73 15.79 -11.47 -3.21
C LEU A 73 16.04 -11.57 -4.72
N GLU A 74 16.03 -12.78 -5.28
CA GLU A 74 16.25 -13.03 -6.71
C GLU A 74 15.19 -12.35 -7.60
N VAL A 75 13.94 -12.27 -7.15
CA VAL A 75 12.83 -11.71 -7.94
C VAL A 75 12.61 -10.20 -7.76
N ARG A 76 13.19 -9.58 -6.73
CA ARG A 76 13.05 -8.13 -6.45
C ARG A 76 13.57 -7.18 -7.54
N PRO A 77 14.66 -7.48 -8.29
CA PRO A 77 15.10 -6.61 -9.38
C PRO A 77 14.04 -6.39 -10.48
N ALA A 78 13.22 -7.40 -10.77
CA ALA A 78 12.11 -7.27 -11.72
C ALA A 78 11.04 -6.28 -11.20
N PHE A 79 10.70 -6.36 -9.91
CA PHE A 79 9.81 -5.41 -9.27
C PHE A 79 10.33 -3.96 -9.37
N LEU A 80 11.63 -3.73 -9.12
CA LEU A 80 12.24 -2.40 -9.23
C LEU A 80 12.21 -1.85 -10.66
N THR A 81 12.34 -2.73 -11.66
CA THR A 81 12.22 -2.36 -13.08
C THR A 81 10.80 -1.86 -13.37
N GLU A 82 9.77 -2.57 -12.90
CA GLU A 82 8.38 -2.16 -13.07
C GLU A 82 8.05 -0.86 -12.34
N ILE A 83 8.58 -0.63 -11.13
CA ILE A 83 8.41 0.65 -10.42
C ILE A 83 9.02 1.82 -11.20
N THR A 84 10.17 1.60 -11.85
CA THR A 84 10.83 2.61 -12.70
C THR A 84 9.99 2.91 -13.95
N ALA A 85 9.44 1.86 -14.58
CA ALA A 85 8.55 1.99 -15.73
C ALA A 85 7.27 2.76 -15.35
N LEU A 86 6.63 2.40 -14.23
CA LEU A 86 5.46 3.11 -13.72
C LEU A 86 5.77 4.57 -13.42
N SER A 87 6.91 4.86 -12.78
CA SER A 87 7.33 6.24 -12.49
C SER A 87 7.45 7.08 -13.76
N THR A 88 7.98 6.49 -14.83
CA THR A 88 8.08 7.13 -16.16
C THR A 88 6.68 7.36 -16.76
N ALA A 89 5.80 6.37 -16.69
CA ALA A 89 4.42 6.51 -17.17
C ALA A 89 3.64 7.60 -16.42
N LEU A 90 3.76 7.64 -15.08
CA LEU A 90 3.15 8.66 -14.23
C LEU A 90 3.67 10.07 -14.52
N ALA A 91 4.97 10.21 -14.82
CA ALA A 91 5.55 11.47 -15.25
C ALA A 91 4.96 11.91 -16.61
N GLY A 92 4.84 10.97 -17.57
CA GLY A 92 4.23 11.22 -18.87
C GLY A 92 2.73 11.53 -18.82
N ALA A 93 2.04 11.04 -17.79
CA ALA A 93 0.63 11.25 -17.52
C ALA A 93 0.31 12.57 -16.79
N LYS A 94 1.32 13.24 -16.23
CA LYS A 94 1.15 14.46 -15.44
C LYS A 94 0.35 15.51 -16.22
N GLY A 95 -0.73 15.97 -15.62
CA GLY A 95 -1.58 17.02 -16.20
C GLY A 95 -2.50 16.55 -17.35
N LYS A 96 -2.46 15.27 -17.72
CA LYS A 96 -3.32 14.65 -18.74
C LYS A 96 -4.43 13.85 -18.08
N VAL A 97 -4.08 12.98 -17.13
CA VAL A 97 -5.01 12.05 -16.45
C VAL A 97 -4.81 12.05 -14.94
N ASP A 98 -5.85 11.74 -14.17
CA ASP A 98 -5.76 11.60 -12.71
C ASP A 98 -5.14 10.28 -12.30
N THR A 99 -3.95 10.37 -11.72
CA THR A 99 -3.14 9.22 -11.32
C THR A 99 -3.14 8.96 -9.82
N ALA A 100 -3.99 9.63 -9.04
CA ALA A 100 -3.99 9.49 -7.58
C ALA A 100 -4.23 8.04 -7.12
N ALA A 101 -5.24 7.37 -7.69
CA ALA A 101 -5.55 5.97 -7.39
C ALA A 101 -4.40 5.02 -7.80
N HIS A 102 -3.80 5.25 -8.97
CA HIS A 102 -2.67 4.50 -9.48
C HIS A 102 -1.45 4.59 -8.53
N ARG A 103 -1.15 5.79 -8.03
CA ARG A 103 -0.08 6.02 -7.05
C ARG A 103 -0.34 5.31 -5.73
N ALA A 104 -1.57 5.37 -5.22
CA ALA A 104 -1.95 4.68 -3.99
C ALA A 104 -1.81 3.15 -4.12
N ALA A 105 -2.26 2.57 -5.23
CA ALA A 105 -2.11 1.14 -5.50
C ALA A 105 -0.63 0.72 -5.62
N ALA A 106 0.20 1.53 -6.27
CA ALA A 106 1.64 1.28 -6.38
C ALA A 106 2.37 1.34 -5.02
N LEU A 107 1.97 2.26 -4.13
CA LEU A 107 2.50 2.31 -2.77
C LEU A 107 2.11 1.08 -1.96
N SER A 108 0.87 0.61 -2.11
CA SER A 108 0.41 -0.63 -1.47
C SER A 108 1.25 -1.83 -1.95
N ALA A 109 1.50 -1.94 -3.25
CA ALA A 109 2.34 -3.03 -3.80
C ALA A 109 3.79 -2.95 -3.31
N GLN A 110 4.36 -1.75 -3.17
CA GLN A 110 5.69 -1.56 -2.58
C GLN A 110 5.74 -2.04 -1.13
N GLN A 111 4.72 -1.73 -0.33
CA GLN A 111 4.66 -2.17 1.06
C GLN A 111 4.61 -3.71 1.15
N THR A 112 3.80 -4.36 0.32
CA THR A 112 3.76 -5.83 0.23
C THR A 112 5.14 -6.44 -0.03
N VAL A 113 5.92 -5.89 -0.98
CA VAL A 113 7.27 -6.39 -1.29
C VAL A 113 8.28 -6.09 -0.18
N LEU A 114 8.14 -4.96 0.53
CA LEU A 114 9.01 -4.61 1.65
C LEU A 114 8.83 -5.55 2.84
N ASP A 115 7.61 -6.01 3.08
CA ASP A 115 7.25 -6.90 4.18
C ASP A 115 7.54 -8.37 3.85
N GLU A 116 7.59 -8.75 2.57
CA GLU A 116 7.82 -10.13 2.14
C GLU A 116 9.24 -10.63 2.46
N ARG A 117 9.32 -11.86 2.99
CA ARG A 117 10.56 -12.50 3.47
C ARG A 117 10.75 -13.94 2.98
N ALA A 118 9.68 -14.63 2.61
CA ALA A 118 9.72 -16.05 2.32
C ALA A 118 9.11 -16.43 0.96
N ASP A 119 8.03 -15.78 0.54
CA ASP A 119 7.29 -16.16 -0.66
C ASP A 119 7.67 -15.30 -1.88
N PRO A 120 8.42 -15.85 -2.87
CA PRO A 120 8.75 -15.12 -4.10
C PRO A 120 7.52 -14.84 -4.98
N ASP A 121 6.44 -15.62 -4.88
CA ASP A 121 5.24 -15.40 -5.69
C ASP A 121 4.48 -14.15 -5.25
N THR A 122 4.53 -13.80 -3.96
CA THR A 122 4.04 -12.50 -3.47
C THR A 122 4.74 -11.32 -4.15
N VAL A 123 6.06 -11.39 -4.37
CA VAL A 123 6.80 -10.35 -5.12
C VAL A 123 6.45 -10.37 -6.61
N LYS A 124 6.29 -11.55 -7.23
CA LYS A 124 5.87 -11.66 -8.64
C LYS A 124 4.47 -11.09 -8.87
N ASN A 125 3.54 -11.33 -7.95
CA ASN A 125 2.18 -10.79 -8.01
C ASN A 125 2.16 -9.27 -7.86
N ALA A 126 2.97 -8.73 -6.95
CA ALA A 126 3.16 -7.28 -6.82
C ALA A 126 3.78 -6.69 -8.10
N THR A 127 4.74 -7.40 -8.72
CA THR A 127 5.35 -7.02 -10.00
C THR A 127 4.31 -6.95 -11.12
N ALA A 128 3.47 -7.98 -11.26
CA ALA A 128 2.37 -8.00 -12.23
C ALA A 128 1.34 -6.88 -11.98
N THR A 129 1.07 -6.55 -10.72
CA THR A 129 0.19 -5.43 -10.35
C THR A 129 0.75 -4.10 -10.84
N VAL A 130 2.03 -3.82 -10.59
CA VAL A 130 2.69 -2.59 -11.05
C VAL A 130 2.73 -2.53 -12.58
N HIS A 131 2.99 -3.65 -13.25
CA HIS A 131 2.93 -3.76 -14.70
C HIS A 131 1.53 -3.36 -15.24
N ALA A 132 0.47 -3.91 -14.65
CA ALA A 132 -0.90 -3.60 -15.03
C ALA A 132 -1.26 -2.11 -14.80
N LEU A 133 -0.79 -1.52 -13.69
CA LEU A 133 -0.95 -0.08 -13.43
C LEU A 133 -0.26 0.77 -14.50
N THR A 134 0.95 0.39 -14.92
CA THR A 134 1.69 1.07 -15.99
C THR A 134 0.93 1.03 -17.31
N ALA A 135 0.43 -0.14 -17.69
CA ALA A 135 -0.38 -0.31 -18.90
C ALA A 135 -1.67 0.53 -18.84
N LYS A 136 -2.33 0.57 -17.68
CA LYS A 136 -3.57 1.34 -17.49
C LYS A 136 -3.34 2.84 -17.65
N VAL A 137 -2.29 3.38 -17.02
CA VAL A 137 -1.91 4.78 -17.20
C VAL A 137 -1.60 5.08 -18.68
N GLY A 138 -0.92 4.17 -19.37
CA GLY A 138 -0.65 4.30 -20.80
C GLY A 138 -1.93 4.37 -21.66
N GLU A 139 -2.90 3.49 -21.40
CA GLU A 139 -4.20 3.47 -22.07
C GLU A 139 -4.99 4.77 -21.84
N GLU A 140 -5.04 5.25 -20.60
CA GLU A 140 -5.72 6.50 -20.24
C GLU A 140 -5.08 7.72 -20.92
N VAL A 141 -3.75 7.77 -20.98
CA VAL A 141 -3.02 8.81 -21.70
C VAL A 141 -3.26 8.73 -23.20
N ALA A 142 -3.24 7.55 -23.81
CA ALA A 142 -3.53 7.37 -25.22
C ALA A 142 -4.97 7.80 -25.56
N THR A 143 -5.93 7.44 -24.70
CA THR A 143 -7.32 7.90 -24.80
C THR A 143 -7.42 9.42 -24.72
N TRP A 144 -6.71 10.04 -23.76
CA TRP A 144 -6.63 11.50 -23.65
C TRP A 144 -6.07 12.13 -24.93
N GLN A 145 -4.99 11.59 -25.49
CA GLN A 145 -4.37 12.09 -26.72
C GLN A 145 -5.31 11.97 -27.92
N ALA A 146 -6.01 10.84 -28.07
CA ALA A 146 -6.97 10.63 -29.15
C ALA A 146 -8.13 11.64 -29.11
N VAL A 147 -8.64 11.95 -27.92
CA VAL A 147 -9.68 12.97 -27.73
C VAL A 147 -9.16 14.36 -28.13
N GLN A 148 -7.95 14.74 -27.69
CA GLN A 148 -7.34 16.03 -28.05
C GLN A 148 -7.14 16.16 -29.56
N LEU A 149 -6.69 15.10 -30.23
CA LEU A 149 -6.53 15.06 -31.69
C LEU A 149 -7.88 15.17 -32.42
N ALA A 150 -8.89 14.41 -32.00
CA ALA A 150 -10.21 14.43 -32.61
C ALA A 150 -10.90 15.81 -32.48
N GLN A 151 -10.72 16.48 -31.34
CA GLN A 151 -11.26 17.83 -31.11
C GLN A 151 -10.55 18.90 -31.95
N SER A 152 -9.29 18.67 -32.30
CA SER A 152 -8.53 19.53 -33.22
C SER A 152 -8.92 19.35 -34.70
N ALA A 153 -9.65 18.27 -35.04
CA ALA A 153 -9.96 17.87 -36.42
C ALA A 153 -11.47 17.90 -36.77
N GLY A 154 -12.30 18.59 -35.97
CA GLY A 154 -13.76 18.63 -36.12
C GLY A 154 -14.28 19.10 -37.50
N PRO A 155 -15.50 18.70 -37.90
CA PRO A 155 -15.98 18.73 -39.29
C PRO A 155 -16.28 20.15 -39.76
N GLY A 156 -15.44 20.71 -40.64
CA GLY A 156 -15.75 21.77 -41.62
C GLY A 156 -16.40 23.08 -41.14
N GLY A 157 -16.68 23.24 -39.85
CA GLY A 157 -17.11 24.49 -39.23
C GLY A 157 -15.94 25.46 -39.11
N PRO A 158 -16.19 26.73 -38.71
CA PRO A 158 -15.10 27.67 -38.46
C PRO A 158 -14.08 27.01 -37.56
N ALA A 159 -12.79 27.10 -37.91
CA ALA A 159 -11.72 26.52 -37.12
C ALA A 159 -11.93 26.91 -35.66
N TRP A 160 -12.27 25.94 -34.82
CA TRP A 160 -12.36 26.20 -33.40
C TRP A 160 -10.98 26.67 -32.96
N SER A 161 -10.93 27.89 -32.41
CA SER A 161 -9.68 28.49 -31.98
C SER A 161 -9.19 27.70 -30.77
N THR A 162 -8.28 26.78 -31.03
CA THR A 162 -7.52 26.14 -29.97
C THR A 162 -6.65 27.19 -29.28
N SER A 163 -6.49 27.05 -27.97
CA SER A 163 -5.52 27.81 -27.19
C SER A 163 -4.06 27.53 -27.59
N GLY A 164 -3.82 26.46 -28.36
CA GLY A 164 -2.50 25.99 -28.74
C GLY A 164 -1.72 25.43 -27.55
N PRO A 165 -0.48 24.92 -27.79
CA PRO A 165 0.33 24.31 -26.73
C PRO A 165 0.61 25.25 -25.56
N ASP A 166 0.89 26.53 -25.83
CA ASP A 166 1.19 27.54 -24.81
C ASP A 166 -0.07 27.93 -24.01
N GLY A 167 -1.22 28.04 -24.69
CA GLY A 167 -2.49 28.30 -24.02
C GLY A 167 -2.92 27.14 -23.13
N TYR A 168 -2.77 25.89 -23.60
CA TYR A 168 -2.98 24.70 -22.77
C TYR A 168 -2.05 24.70 -21.55
N ALA A 169 -0.75 24.94 -21.75
CA ALA A 169 0.21 25.01 -20.65
C ALA A 169 -0.16 26.08 -19.62
N ARG A 170 -0.71 27.22 -20.07
CA ARG A 170 -1.18 28.30 -19.18
C ARG A 170 -2.39 27.88 -18.36
N VAL A 171 -3.42 27.29 -18.97
CA VAL A 171 -4.62 26.82 -18.24
C VAL A 171 -4.24 25.68 -17.28
N ARG A 172 -3.35 24.78 -17.72
CA ARG A 172 -2.77 23.73 -16.87
C ARG A 172 -2.04 24.29 -15.66
N ALA A 173 -1.21 25.31 -15.84
CA ALA A 173 -0.48 25.95 -14.74
C ALA A 173 -1.44 26.64 -13.75
N ALA A 174 -2.53 27.24 -14.24
CA ALA A 174 -3.57 27.80 -13.40
C ALA A 174 -4.29 26.71 -12.58
N LEU A 175 -4.63 25.57 -13.21
CA LEU A 175 -5.25 24.44 -12.51
C LEU A 175 -4.30 23.80 -11.48
N ASP A 176 -3.01 23.69 -11.80
CA ASP A 176 -1.99 23.20 -10.86
C ASP A 176 -1.88 24.12 -9.64
N ARG A 177 -1.86 25.44 -9.87
CA ARG A 177 -1.76 26.46 -8.81
C ARG A 177 -2.92 26.40 -7.82
N VAL A 178 -4.14 26.11 -8.29
CA VAL A 178 -5.32 26.02 -7.43
C VAL A 178 -5.45 24.65 -6.75
N GLY A 179 -4.47 23.76 -6.93
CA GLY A 179 -4.40 22.43 -6.30
C GLY A 179 -4.96 21.29 -7.16
N GLY A 180 -5.15 21.51 -8.46
CA GLY A 180 -5.72 20.55 -9.41
C GLY A 180 -4.67 19.76 -10.21
N GLY A 181 -3.42 19.70 -9.78
CA GLY A 181 -2.33 19.06 -10.54
C GLY A 181 -2.50 17.57 -10.86
N GLY A 182 -3.39 16.90 -10.12
CA GLY A 182 -3.82 15.53 -10.40
C GLY A 182 -5.09 15.44 -11.27
N VAL A 183 -5.80 16.53 -11.58
CA VAL A 183 -7.07 16.46 -12.31
C VAL A 183 -6.81 16.50 -13.81
N GLY A 184 -7.44 15.59 -14.58
CA GLY A 184 -7.35 15.59 -16.04
C GLY A 184 -7.88 16.90 -16.63
N LEU A 185 -7.22 17.43 -17.66
CA LEU A 185 -7.60 18.69 -18.31
C LEU A 185 -7.72 18.47 -19.83
N TYR A 186 -8.81 18.96 -20.40
CA TYR A 186 -9.15 18.78 -21.81
C TYR A 186 -9.58 20.12 -22.41
N GLU A 187 -9.09 20.44 -23.59
CA GLU A 187 -9.57 21.60 -24.30
C GLU A 187 -10.79 21.20 -25.14
N SER A 188 -11.92 21.91 -25.05
CA SER A 188 -13.14 21.53 -25.75
C SER A 188 -13.92 22.75 -26.25
N SER A 189 -14.54 22.60 -27.43
CA SER A 189 -15.41 23.61 -28.02
C SER A 189 -16.75 23.77 -27.31
N SER A 190 -17.11 22.84 -26.42
CA SER A 190 -18.32 22.91 -25.61
C SER A 190 -18.10 22.35 -24.21
N CYS A 191 -18.71 22.99 -23.23
CA CYS A 191 -18.72 22.57 -21.84
C CYS A 191 -20.18 22.39 -21.40
N ALA A 192 -20.53 21.21 -20.88
CA ALA A 192 -21.88 20.84 -20.45
C ALA A 192 -23.02 21.10 -21.47
N GLY A 193 -22.76 20.97 -22.78
CA GLY A 193 -23.77 21.19 -23.83
C GLY A 193 -24.14 22.66 -24.06
N GLY A 194 -23.40 23.61 -23.47
CA GLY A 194 -23.65 25.04 -23.57
C GLY A 194 -22.39 25.88 -23.78
N ASN A 195 -22.52 27.18 -23.50
CA ASN A 195 -21.48 28.21 -23.70
C ASN A 195 -20.59 28.41 -22.45
N ALA A 196 -20.60 27.47 -21.51
CA ALA A 196 -19.76 27.57 -20.33
C ALA A 196 -18.27 27.63 -20.73
N PRO A 197 -17.48 28.50 -20.09
CA PRO A 197 -16.06 28.67 -20.40
C PRO A 197 -15.21 27.46 -19.99
N ALA A 198 -15.65 26.73 -18.97
CA ALA A 198 -15.10 25.46 -18.52
C ALA A 198 -16.24 24.62 -17.90
N CYS A 199 -16.00 23.31 -17.72
CA CYS A 199 -16.87 22.46 -16.92
C CYS A 199 -16.10 21.26 -16.36
N ALA A 200 -16.39 20.88 -15.13
CA ALA A 200 -16.00 19.59 -14.57
C ALA A 200 -16.95 18.45 -14.99
N ASN A 201 -16.41 17.24 -15.09
CA ASN A 201 -17.18 16.02 -15.32
C ASN A 201 -17.05 15.04 -14.14
N SER A 202 -18.10 14.25 -13.90
CA SER A 202 -18.11 13.20 -12.86
C SER A 202 -17.04 12.13 -13.05
N GLY A 203 -16.49 11.98 -14.27
CA GLY A 203 -15.33 11.14 -14.58
C GLY A 203 -13.98 11.67 -14.10
N GLY A 204 -13.94 12.78 -13.35
CA GLY A 204 -12.70 13.24 -12.69
C GLY A 204 -11.81 14.15 -13.54
N TYR A 205 -12.39 14.84 -14.52
CA TYR A 205 -11.64 15.75 -15.39
C TYR A 205 -12.38 17.05 -15.68
N ILE A 206 -11.63 18.07 -16.10
CA ILE A 206 -12.11 19.41 -16.43
C ILE A 206 -11.95 19.63 -17.93
N LYS A 207 -13.01 20.12 -18.58
CA LYS A 207 -12.96 20.64 -19.95
C LYS A 207 -12.90 22.17 -19.90
N TYR A 208 -12.24 22.78 -20.88
CA TYR A 208 -12.18 24.23 -21.00
C TYR A 208 -12.22 24.71 -22.44
N ARG A 209 -12.76 25.90 -22.69
CA ARG A 209 -12.79 26.52 -24.02
C ARG A 209 -11.50 27.29 -24.29
N GLY A 210 -10.96 27.19 -25.50
CA GLY A 210 -9.63 27.73 -25.84
C GLY A 210 -9.41 29.22 -25.54
N ASP A 211 -10.44 30.07 -25.68
CA ASP A 211 -10.36 31.51 -25.44
C ASP A 211 -10.06 31.88 -23.97
N ILE A 212 -10.37 31.01 -23.00
CA ILE A 212 -10.10 31.32 -21.59
C ILE A 212 -8.59 31.37 -21.30
N ALA A 213 -7.79 30.74 -22.16
CA ALA A 213 -6.33 30.84 -22.10
C ALA A 213 -5.83 32.28 -22.31
N ASN A 214 -6.68 33.23 -22.72
CA ASN A 214 -6.35 34.66 -22.83
C ASN A 214 -6.94 35.50 -21.69
N TRP A 215 -7.66 34.91 -20.74
CA TRP A 215 -8.22 35.64 -19.61
C TRP A 215 -7.14 36.17 -18.66
N SER A 216 -7.44 37.22 -17.91
CA SER A 216 -6.57 37.69 -16.81
C SER A 216 -6.26 36.54 -15.85
N GLU A 217 -5.09 36.55 -15.25
CA GLU A 217 -4.63 35.50 -14.32
C GLU A 217 -5.62 35.24 -13.16
N GLY A 218 -6.16 36.29 -12.54
CA GLY A 218 -7.16 36.16 -11.47
C GLY A 218 -8.42 35.44 -11.93
N ARG A 219 -8.96 35.83 -13.09
CA ARG A 219 -10.14 35.19 -13.68
C ARG A 219 -9.88 33.74 -14.11
N LEU A 220 -8.70 33.44 -14.64
CA LEU A 220 -8.33 32.08 -15.03
C LEU A 220 -8.17 31.18 -13.80
N ASN A 221 -7.50 31.67 -12.75
CA ASN A 221 -7.33 30.92 -11.51
C ASN A 221 -8.68 30.71 -10.80
N TRP A 222 -9.57 31.70 -10.79
CA TRP A 222 -10.95 31.53 -10.30
C TRP A 222 -11.67 30.42 -11.08
N ALA A 223 -11.64 30.46 -12.42
CA ALA A 223 -12.31 29.45 -13.24
C ALA A 223 -11.79 28.04 -12.90
N MET A 224 -10.47 27.87 -12.80
CA MET A 224 -9.89 26.57 -12.45
C MET A 224 -10.22 26.13 -11.01
N ALA A 225 -10.24 27.06 -10.05
CA ALA A 225 -10.63 26.76 -8.68
C ALA A 225 -12.11 26.37 -8.57
N HIS A 226 -12.96 27.04 -9.34
CA HIS A 226 -14.39 26.78 -9.44
C HIS A 226 -14.66 25.39 -10.04
N GLU A 227 -14.06 25.06 -11.19
CA GLU A 227 -14.23 23.72 -11.78
C GLU A 227 -13.64 22.61 -10.91
N LEU A 228 -12.52 22.88 -10.24
CA LEU A 228 -11.96 21.95 -9.28
C LEU A 228 -12.91 21.72 -8.10
N ALA A 229 -13.70 22.72 -7.69
CA ALA A 229 -14.68 22.56 -6.64
C ALA A 229 -15.77 21.56 -7.04
N HIS A 230 -16.25 21.61 -8.29
CA HIS A 230 -17.19 20.62 -8.81
C HIS A 230 -16.63 19.20 -8.79
N ILE A 231 -15.34 18.99 -9.12
CA ILE A 231 -14.69 17.67 -8.96
C ILE A 231 -14.81 17.14 -7.53
N TYR A 232 -14.65 18.01 -6.53
CA TYR A 232 -14.79 17.61 -5.12
C TYR A 232 -16.26 17.41 -4.72
N GLN A 233 -17.19 18.22 -5.23
CA GLN A 233 -18.62 18.00 -5.04
C GLN A 233 -19.06 16.64 -5.59
N PHE A 234 -18.57 16.23 -6.78
CA PHE A 234 -18.90 14.92 -7.35
C PHE A 234 -18.47 13.76 -6.45
N ARG A 235 -17.34 13.88 -5.74
CA ARG A 235 -16.86 12.85 -4.80
C ARG A 235 -17.79 12.65 -3.61
N VAL A 236 -18.53 13.68 -3.22
CA VAL A 236 -19.44 13.67 -2.06
C VAL A 236 -20.89 13.85 -2.48
N TRP A 237 -21.24 13.65 -3.75
CA TRP A 237 -22.52 14.06 -4.34
C TRP A 237 -23.75 13.54 -3.57
N GLY A 238 -23.70 12.29 -3.10
CA GLY A 238 -24.76 11.70 -2.28
C GLY A 238 -24.95 12.41 -0.94
N ALA A 239 -23.86 12.59 -0.20
CA ALA A 239 -23.83 13.28 1.09
C ALA A 239 -24.19 14.76 0.98
N LEU A 240 -23.73 15.40 -0.09
CA LEU A 240 -24.03 16.78 -0.39
C LEU A 240 -25.55 16.99 -0.57
N ASN A 241 -26.19 16.15 -1.38
CA ASN A 241 -27.63 16.27 -1.65
C ASN A 241 -28.53 15.86 -0.47
N SER A 242 -28.04 15.03 0.45
CA SER A 242 -28.74 14.69 1.69
C SER A 242 -28.58 15.77 2.78
N SER A 243 -27.62 16.69 2.65
CA SER A 243 -27.33 17.71 3.65
C SER A 243 -28.39 18.82 3.71
N GLY A 244 -29.02 18.97 4.88
CA GLY A 244 -29.90 20.10 5.17
C GLY A 244 -29.15 21.44 5.21
N ALA A 245 -27.90 21.44 5.66
CA ALA A 245 -27.04 22.62 5.68
C ALA A 245 -26.79 23.13 4.26
N TYR A 246 -26.45 22.23 3.31
CA TYR A 246 -26.29 22.57 1.90
C TYR A 246 -27.53 23.25 1.31
N ARG A 247 -28.72 22.69 1.55
CA ARG A 247 -29.99 23.28 1.09
C ARG A 247 -30.26 24.64 1.73
N SER A 248 -30.00 24.80 3.02
CA SER A 248 -30.28 26.05 3.75
C SER A 248 -29.30 27.18 3.41
N MET A 249 -28.01 26.87 3.26
CA MET A 249 -26.95 27.86 3.07
C MET A 249 -26.73 28.20 1.60
N PHE A 250 -26.97 27.25 0.70
CA PHE A 250 -26.68 27.41 -0.74
C PHE A 250 -27.92 27.20 -1.62
N GLY A 251 -29.12 26.99 -1.04
CA GLY A 251 -30.34 26.73 -1.81
C GLY A 251 -30.33 25.40 -2.57
N GLY A 252 -29.33 24.54 -2.33
CA GLY A 252 -29.08 23.36 -3.14
C GLY A 252 -28.39 23.66 -4.48
N ASP A 253 -27.83 24.86 -4.66
CA ASP A 253 -27.15 25.30 -5.89
C ASP A 253 -25.65 24.90 -5.88
N PRO A 254 -25.23 23.96 -6.76
CA PRO A 254 -23.85 23.52 -6.82
C PRO A 254 -22.91 24.58 -7.39
N GLU A 255 -23.39 25.49 -8.25
CA GLU A 255 -22.62 26.58 -8.86
C GLU A 255 -22.30 27.65 -7.82
N PHE A 256 -23.29 28.00 -6.99
CA PHE A 256 -23.07 28.94 -5.90
C PHE A 256 -22.08 28.37 -4.86
N LEU A 257 -22.24 27.09 -4.51
CA LEU A 257 -21.29 26.42 -3.64
C LEU A 257 -19.88 26.36 -4.25
N ALA A 258 -19.74 26.06 -5.55
CA ALA A 258 -18.44 26.02 -6.22
C ALA A 258 -17.74 27.40 -6.22
N ASN A 259 -18.50 28.49 -6.37
CA ASN A 259 -17.98 29.84 -6.20
C ASN A 259 -17.46 30.09 -4.78
N CYS A 260 -18.19 29.66 -3.74
CA CYS A 260 -17.71 29.76 -2.37
C CYS A 260 -16.47 28.93 -2.09
N MET A 261 -16.43 27.72 -2.64
CA MET A 261 -15.27 26.86 -2.55
C MET A 261 -14.03 27.49 -3.22
N ALA A 262 -14.20 28.24 -4.31
CA ALA A 262 -13.11 29.01 -4.93
C ALA A 262 -12.66 30.19 -4.06
N VAL A 263 -13.62 30.92 -3.46
CA VAL A 263 -13.35 32.05 -2.54
C VAL A 263 -12.47 31.61 -1.37
N VAL A 264 -12.79 30.48 -0.71
CA VAL A 264 -12.00 29.99 0.44
C VAL A 264 -10.60 29.52 0.08
N ARG A 265 -10.32 29.28 -1.20
CA ARG A 265 -8.96 29.01 -1.70
C ARG A 265 -8.22 30.27 -2.14
N GLY A 266 -8.80 31.46 -1.94
CA GLY A 266 -8.20 32.73 -2.30
C GLY A 266 -8.41 33.15 -3.76
N TYR A 267 -9.35 32.51 -4.46
CA TYR A 267 -9.66 32.80 -5.86
C TYR A 267 -11.11 33.30 -6.00
N PRO A 268 -11.43 34.51 -5.54
CA PRO A 268 -12.79 35.03 -5.60
C PRO A 268 -13.22 35.32 -7.04
N GLY A 269 -14.47 34.97 -7.35
CA GLY A 269 -15.15 35.34 -8.58
C GLY A 269 -16.00 36.60 -8.41
N SER A 270 -16.98 36.76 -9.29
CA SER A 270 -18.00 37.81 -9.19
C SER A 270 -19.09 37.50 -8.16
N VAL A 271 -19.22 36.24 -7.73
CA VAL A 271 -20.21 35.79 -6.74
C VAL A 271 -19.52 35.67 -5.38
N GLY A 272 -20.02 36.43 -4.40
CA GLY A 272 -19.53 36.42 -3.02
C GLY A 272 -20.37 35.52 -2.11
N CYS A 273 -19.80 35.14 -0.98
CA CYS A 273 -20.54 34.49 0.11
C CYS A 273 -20.05 34.89 1.49
N ASN A 274 -20.92 34.70 2.47
CA ASN A 274 -20.68 35.12 3.85
C ASN A 274 -19.74 34.16 4.60
N GLY A 275 -19.36 34.53 5.82
CA GLY A 275 -18.41 33.76 6.64
C GLY A 275 -18.86 32.32 6.93
N ASP A 276 -20.15 32.11 7.20
CA ASP A 276 -20.70 30.78 7.52
C ASP A 276 -20.69 29.86 6.29
N GLN A 277 -21.06 30.40 5.13
CA GLN A 277 -20.99 29.70 3.84
C GLN A 277 -19.55 29.32 3.50
N GLN A 278 -18.60 30.23 3.71
CA GLN A 278 -17.18 29.95 3.50
C GLN A 278 -16.67 28.87 4.45
N ALA A 279 -16.96 28.97 5.74
CA ALA A 279 -16.56 27.97 6.73
C ALA A 279 -17.07 26.57 6.35
N TRP A 280 -18.35 26.47 5.97
CA TRP A 280 -18.94 25.20 5.55
C TRP A 280 -18.33 24.67 4.23
N ALA A 281 -18.19 25.53 3.22
CA ALA A 281 -17.61 25.17 1.91
C ALA A 281 -16.16 24.66 2.03
N SER A 282 -15.39 25.20 2.99
CA SER A 282 -14.02 24.73 3.27
C SER A 282 -13.95 23.25 3.67
N GLY A 283 -15.01 22.74 4.33
CA GLY A 283 -15.12 21.35 4.78
C GLY A 283 -15.12 20.32 3.64
N ILE A 284 -15.60 20.69 2.45
CA ILE A 284 -15.62 19.80 1.28
C ILE A 284 -14.20 19.54 0.78
N TRP A 285 -13.33 20.56 0.78
CA TRP A 285 -11.94 20.41 0.33
C TRP A 285 -11.14 19.42 1.16
N VAL A 286 -11.43 19.34 2.46
CA VAL A 286 -10.73 18.47 3.43
C VAL A 286 -11.48 17.16 3.70
N GLY A 287 -12.61 16.91 3.01
CA GLY A 287 -13.38 15.68 3.16
C GLY A 287 -14.10 15.55 4.50
N ALA A 288 -14.44 16.67 5.15
CA ALA A 288 -15.23 16.73 6.38
C ALA A 288 -16.74 16.55 6.11
N VAL A 289 -17.19 16.76 4.87
CA VAL A 289 -18.56 16.46 4.42
C VAL A 289 -18.56 15.04 3.83
N ARG A 290 -19.33 14.13 4.43
CA ARG A 290 -19.44 12.71 4.07
C ARG A 290 -20.84 12.17 4.27
#